data_AF-A0A2W2G177-F1
#
_entry.id   AF-A0A2W2G177-F1
#
_cell.length_a   1.000
_cell.length_b   1.000
_cell.length_c   1.000
_cell.angle_alpha   90.00
_cell.angle_beta   90.00
_cell.angle_gamma   90.00
#
_symmetry.space_group_name_H-M   'P 1'
#
loop_
_entity.id
_entity.type
_entity.pdbx_description
1 polymer ?
#
loop_
_entity_poly.entity_id
_entity_poly.type
_entity_poly.pdbx_seq_one_letter_code
_entity_poly.pdbx_strand_id
1 'polypeptide(L)'
;MSGRLVGEVVEWLRTPAARELGLSQAERNVLFVIAERAHEQTRRMLRHRPDTESLFERIRGALDVSDKSLGNILGRLAKHGLEVRVPTGTDKRGRPTFASNGHSMEFRLPEFPASVALPDPQRSIDEGSFPVENPVAQPVDNPASSDPKVHQPMELHGGRSIDGWSIRGGRSIDGWTLSPSKESPSKNNPSTPGVPAVRTDVEGPRLVHREPSAGNHRQPNHHQPPLMLAVPEPSRASTAPAGPIDQTPAEPYDSARDFLATLPDLGSSYLEAARAQAPPGTPIAALVIHAARLARRPA
;
A
#
# COMPACT_ATOMS: atom_id res chain seq x y z
N MET A 1 10.38 -3.73 12.36
CA MET A 1 9.06 -3.42 12.96
C MET A 1 8.48 -2.23 12.24
N SER A 2 7.21 -2.31 11.82
CA SER A 2 6.48 -1.34 10.99
C SER A 2 5.57 -0.38 11.79
N GLY A 3 5.57 -0.48 13.13
CA GLY A 3 4.65 0.27 13.99
C GLY A 3 4.71 1.78 13.84
N ARG A 4 5.85 2.34 13.38
CA ARG A 4 6.00 3.78 13.14
C ARG A 4 5.06 4.29 12.03
N LEU A 5 4.92 3.54 10.93
CA LEU A 5 4.07 3.95 9.82
C LEU A 5 2.58 3.87 10.17
N VAL A 6 2.19 2.87 10.98
CA VAL A 6 0.82 2.79 11.50
C VAL A 6 0.53 4.00 12.38
N GLY A 7 1.46 4.38 13.26
CA GLY A 7 1.36 5.60 14.07
C GLY A 7 1.19 6.85 13.21
N GLU A 8 1.95 6.97 12.13
CA GLU A 8 1.82 8.08 11.18
C GLU A 8 0.45 8.14 10.51
N VAL A 9 -0.11 7.01 10.08
CA VAL A 9 -1.48 6.96 9.54
C VAL A 9 -2.50 7.39 10.59
N VAL A 10 -2.36 6.93 11.84
CA VAL A 10 -3.26 7.33 12.95
C VAL A 10 -3.18 8.84 13.18
N GLU A 11 -1.98 9.39 13.29
CA GLU A 11 -1.77 10.82 13.52
C GLU A 11 -2.31 11.66 12.35
N TRP A 12 -2.05 11.25 11.11
CA TRP A 12 -2.59 11.93 9.95
C TRP A 12 -4.13 11.90 9.89
N LEU A 13 -4.75 10.74 10.15
CA LEU A 13 -6.22 10.61 10.18
C LEU A 13 -6.89 11.47 11.26
N ARG A 14 -6.15 11.91 12.28
CA ARG A 14 -6.63 12.84 13.31
C ARG A 14 -6.64 14.31 12.84
N THR A 15 -5.88 14.65 11.80
CA THR A 15 -5.79 16.03 11.28
C THR A 15 -7.11 16.51 10.67
N PRO A 16 -7.39 17.83 10.65
CA PRO A 16 -8.56 18.39 9.98
C PRO A 16 -8.60 18.05 8.48
N ALA A 17 -7.45 18.12 7.79
CA ALA A 17 -7.35 17.81 6.37
C ALA A 17 -7.84 16.38 6.05
N ALA A 18 -7.48 15.39 6.86
CA ALA A 18 -7.95 14.02 6.67
C ALA A 18 -9.46 13.85 6.94
N ARG A 19 -10.04 14.66 7.85
CA ARG A 19 -11.49 14.67 8.12
C ARG A 19 -12.26 15.32 6.98
N GLU A 20 -11.75 16.42 6.43
CA GLU A 20 -12.32 17.13 5.28
C GLU A 20 -12.33 16.28 4.02
N LEU A 21 -11.32 15.41 3.83
CA LEU A 21 -11.32 14.42 2.74
C LEU A 21 -12.46 13.40 2.84
N GLY A 22 -13.08 13.22 4.01
CA GLY A 22 -14.25 12.37 4.17
C GLY A 22 -14.00 10.88 3.94
N LEU A 23 -12.79 10.38 4.21
CA LEU A 23 -12.42 8.98 3.97
C LEU A 23 -13.36 8.02 4.71
N SER A 24 -13.92 7.06 3.97
CA SER A 24 -14.71 5.96 4.52
C SER A 24 -13.87 5.00 5.37
N GLN A 25 -14.52 4.25 6.25
CA GLN A 25 -13.82 3.30 7.13
C GLN A 25 -13.00 2.27 6.34
N ALA A 26 -13.51 1.80 5.21
CA ALA A 26 -12.80 0.85 4.35
C ALA A 26 -11.50 1.45 3.77
N GLU A 27 -11.51 2.72 3.37
CA GLU A 27 -10.32 3.40 2.84
C GLU A 27 -9.24 3.56 3.92
N ARG A 28 -9.66 3.91 5.15
CA ARG A 28 -8.77 3.97 6.32
C ARG A 28 -8.14 2.61 6.61
N ASN A 29 -8.95 1.54 6.57
CA ASN A 29 -8.48 0.18 6.79
C ASN A 29 -7.45 -0.25 5.74
N VAL A 30 -7.63 0.10 4.46
CA VAL A 30 -6.62 -0.15 3.42
C VAL A 30 -5.29 0.52 3.77
N LEU A 31 -5.31 1.78 4.21
CA LEU A 31 -4.09 2.50 4.63
C LEU A 31 -3.40 1.82 5.81
N PHE A 32 -4.16 1.34 6.80
CA PHE A 32 -3.61 0.60 7.94
C PHE A 32 -2.95 -0.72 7.53
N VAL A 33 -3.61 -1.52 6.69
CA VAL A 33 -3.06 -2.81 6.21
C VAL A 33 -1.76 -2.60 5.42
N ILE A 34 -1.69 -1.54 4.60
CA ILE A 34 -0.47 -1.19 3.87
C ILE A 34 0.62 -0.74 4.85
N ALA A 35 0.30 0.17 5.78
CA ALA A 35 1.26 0.69 6.75
C ALA A 35 1.83 -0.39 7.68
N GLU A 36 1.02 -1.37 8.07
CA GLU A 36 1.43 -2.50 8.89
C GLU A 36 2.55 -3.34 8.24
N ARG A 37 2.60 -3.41 6.90
CA ARG A 37 3.62 -4.20 6.18
C ARG A 37 4.58 -3.37 5.33
N ALA A 38 4.44 -2.05 5.36
CA ALA A 38 5.30 -1.18 4.59
C ALA A 38 6.70 -1.09 5.22
N HIS A 39 7.71 -1.06 4.35
CA HIS A 39 9.07 -0.76 4.74
C HIS A 39 9.18 0.73 5.10
N GLU A 40 9.80 1.06 6.23
CA GLU A 40 9.81 2.42 6.77
C GLU A 40 10.41 3.46 5.81
N GLN A 41 11.51 3.12 5.14
CA GLN A 41 12.23 4.04 4.27
C GLN A 41 11.60 4.18 2.88
N THR A 42 11.15 3.07 2.29
CA THR A 42 10.65 3.07 0.90
C THR A 42 9.14 3.22 0.84
N ARG A 43 8.46 3.10 1.99
CA ARG A 43 7.00 3.06 2.14
C ARG A 43 6.32 1.95 1.35
N ARG A 44 7.07 1.04 0.73
CA ARG A 44 6.55 -0.05 -0.09
C ARG A 44 6.11 -1.20 0.79
N MET A 45 4.90 -1.72 0.54
CA MET A 45 4.38 -2.90 1.21
C MET A 45 5.22 -4.12 0.83
N LEU A 46 5.79 -4.79 1.82
CA LEU A 46 6.62 -5.96 1.59
C LEU A 46 5.77 -7.24 1.58
N ARG A 47 6.07 -8.13 0.62
CA ARG A 47 5.62 -9.52 0.68
C ARG A 47 6.56 -10.28 1.61
N HIS A 48 6.01 -10.96 2.61
CA HIS A 48 6.81 -11.87 3.43
C HIS A 48 7.01 -13.17 2.66
N ARG A 49 8.20 -13.76 2.79
CA ARG A 49 8.57 -15.02 2.12
C ARG A 49 7.56 -16.17 2.30
N PRO A 50 6.91 -16.37 3.46
CA PRO A 50 5.88 -17.41 3.61
C PRO A 50 4.53 -17.07 2.97
N ASP A 51 4.31 -15.86 2.45
CA ASP A 51 3.02 -15.47 1.91
C ASP A 51 2.76 -16.16 0.57
N THR A 52 1.79 -17.08 0.54
CA THR A 52 1.35 -17.74 -0.70
C THR A 52 0.46 -16.84 -1.55
N GLU A 53 -0.25 -15.91 -0.91
CA GLU A 53 -1.15 -14.95 -1.55
C GLU A 53 -0.41 -13.70 -2.07
N SER A 54 -1.02 -13.03 -3.04
CA SER A 54 -0.60 -11.72 -3.52
C SER A 54 -0.92 -10.60 -2.52
N LEU A 55 -0.26 -9.45 -2.63
CA LEU A 55 -0.56 -8.29 -1.78
C LEU A 55 -2.01 -7.81 -1.94
N PHE A 56 -2.58 -7.92 -3.15
CA PHE A 56 -3.96 -7.57 -3.42
C PHE A 56 -4.93 -8.52 -2.70
N GLU A 57 -4.70 -9.83 -2.80
CA GLU A 57 -5.51 -10.86 -2.09
C GLU A 57 -5.44 -10.70 -0.59
N ARG A 58 -4.29 -10.30 -0.05
CA ARG A 58 -4.16 -10.00 1.37
C ARG A 58 -5.03 -8.82 1.80
N ILE A 59 -4.93 -7.68 1.11
CA ILE A 59 -5.72 -6.50 1.46
C ILE A 59 -7.21 -6.86 1.36
N ARG A 60 -7.59 -7.62 0.32
CA ARG A 60 -8.93 -8.13 0.15
C ARG A 60 -9.39 -9.00 1.32
N GLY A 61 -8.58 -9.96 1.75
CA GLY A 61 -8.88 -10.85 2.87
C GLY A 61 -8.95 -10.13 4.22
N ALA A 62 -8.07 -9.14 4.44
CA ALA A 62 -8.08 -8.33 5.66
C ALA A 62 -9.33 -7.45 5.80
N LEU A 63 -9.93 -7.04 4.68
CA LEU A 63 -11.15 -6.22 4.67
C LEU A 63 -12.44 -7.03 4.48
N ASP A 64 -12.34 -8.33 4.18
CA ASP A 64 -13.48 -9.19 3.79
C ASP A 64 -14.35 -8.59 2.68
N VAL A 65 -13.70 -8.14 1.59
CA VAL A 65 -14.38 -7.51 0.44
C VAL A 65 -14.17 -8.29 -0.85
N SER A 66 -15.02 -8.06 -1.84
CA SER A 66 -14.81 -8.59 -3.20
C SER A 66 -13.75 -7.79 -3.97
N ASP A 67 -13.16 -8.40 -5.01
CA ASP A 67 -12.15 -7.76 -5.87
C ASP A 67 -12.66 -6.44 -6.47
N LYS A 68 -13.91 -6.43 -6.92
CA LYS A 68 -14.58 -5.25 -7.47
C LYS A 68 -14.72 -4.15 -6.40
N SER A 69 -15.07 -4.52 -5.18
CA SER A 69 -15.19 -3.57 -4.06
C SER A 69 -13.83 -2.99 -3.69
N LEU A 70 -12.79 -3.82 -3.61
CA LEU A 70 -11.43 -3.34 -3.36
C LEU A 70 -10.95 -2.40 -4.48
N GLY A 71 -11.19 -2.73 -5.75
CA GLY A 71 -10.90 -1.84 -6.87
C GLY A 71 -11.60 -0.49 -6.76
N ASN A 72 -12.87 -0.47 -6.33
CA ASN A 72 -13.61 0.77 -6.08
C ASN A 72 -13.03 1.58 -4.91
N ILE A 73 -12.63 0.91 -3.81
CA ILE A 73 -11.99 1.54 -2.66
C ILE A 73 -10.67 2.21 -3.08
N LEU A 74 -9.80 1.48 -3.78
CA LEU A 74 -8.54 2.00 -4.30
C LEU A 74 -8.76 3.17 -5.27
N GLY A 75 -9.79 3.08 -6.12
CA GLY A 75 -10.17 4.16 -7.02
C GLY A 75 -10.66 5.42 -6.31
N ARG A 76 -11.36 5.29 -5.17
CA ARG A 76 -11.77 6.44 -4.34
C ARG A 76 -10.57 7.07 -3.63
N LEU A 77 -9.67 6.27 -3.04
CA LEU A 77 -8.41 6.77 -2.48
C LEU A 77 -7.61 7.59 -3.52
N ALA A 78 -7.49 7.08 -4.75
CA ALA A 78 -6.84 7.81 -5.84
C ALA A 78 -7.54 9.13 -6.18
N LYS A 79 -8.88 9.18 -6.16
CA LYS A 79 -9.66 10.43 -6.34
C LYS A 79 -9.40 11.45 -5.23
N HIS A 80 -9.08 11.00 -4.02
CA HIS A 80 -8.67 11.84 -2.90
C HIS A 80 -7.18 12.24 -2.96
N GLY A 81 -6.46 11.91 -4.04
CA GLY A 81 -5.03 12.19 -4.18
C GLY A 81 -4.12 11.23 -3.42
N LEU A 82 -4.68 10.17 -2.84
CA LEU A 82 -3.96 9.14 -2.08
C LEU A 82 -3.76 7.90 -2.94
N GLU A 83 -2.99 8.03 -4.02
CA GLU A 83 -2.69 6.88 -4.89
C GLU A 83 -1.73 5.92 -4.18
N VAL A 84 -2.28 4.81 -3.68
CA VAL A 84 -1.52 3.77 -2.96
C VAL A 84 -0.91 2.72 -3.90
N ARG A 85 -1.32 2.67 -5.16
CA ARG A 85 -0.81 1.69 -6.13
C ARG A 85 0.44 2.22 -6.81
N VAL A 86 1.42 1.37 -7.00
CA VAL A 86 2.64 1.74 -7.72
C VAL A 86 2.46 1.39 -9.21
N PRO A 87 2.62 2.36 -10.13
CA PRO A 87 2.55 2.07 -11.56
C PRO A 87 3.77 1.23 -11.97
N THR A 88 3.51 0.10 -12.64
CA THR A 88 4.55 -0.76 -13.23
C THR A 88 4.98 -0.27 -14.61
N GLY A 89 4.11 0.48 -15.28
CA GLY A 89 4.37 1.07 -16.59
C GLY A 89 3.23 1.96 -17.06
N THR A 90 3.24 2.31 -18.34
CA THR A 90 2.18 3.06 -18.99
C THR A 90 1.61 2.25 -20.15
N ASP A 91 0.30 2.35 -20.37
CA ASP A 91 -0.36 1.75 -21.52
C ASP A 91 -0.05 2.54 -22.80
N LYS A 92 -0.50 2.04 -23.95
CA LYS A 92 -0.35 2.71 -25.26
C LYS A 92 -1.03 4.10 -25.33
N ARG A 93 -1.86 4.44 -24.34
CA ARG A 93 -2.61 5.71 -24.22
C ARG A 93 -2.02 6.61 -23.13
N GLY A 94 -0.86 6.26 -22.57
CA GLY A 94 -0.19 7.01 -21.50
C GLY A 94 -0.82 6.85 -20.11
N ARG A 95 -1.78 5.94 -19.92
CA ARG A 95 -2.41 5.70 -18.62
C ARG A 95 -1.53 4.77 -17.78
N PRO A 96 -1.42 5.00 -16.46
CA PRO A 96 -0.64 4.12 -15.59
C PRO A 96 -1.23 2.72 -15.57
N THR A 97 -0.37 1.72 -15.74
CA THR A 97 -0.68 0.30 -15.61
C THR A 97 -0.12 -0.20 -14.28
N PHE A 98 -0.99 -0.73 -13.42
CA PHE A 98 -0.64 -1.14 -12.06
C PHE A 98 -0.39 -2.65 -11.90
N ALA A 99 -0.79 -3.43 -12.90
CA ALA A 99 -0.58 -4.87 -12.95
C ALA A 99 -0.42 -5.29 -14.42
N SER A 100 0.45 -6.26 -14.68
CA SER A 100 0.67 -6.83 -16.01
C SER A 100 0.88 -8.34 -15.89
N ASN A 101 0.83 -9.07 -16.99
CA ASN A 101 1.09 -10.51 -16.98
C ASN A 101 2.48 -10.79 -16.36
N GLY A 102 2.51 -11.56 -15.28
CA GLY A 102 3.73 -11.87 -14.52
C GLY A 102 4.15 -10.83 -13.48
N HIS A 103 3.45 -9.70 -13.35
CA HIS A 103 3.72 -8.67 -12.34
C HIS A 103 2.49 -8.42 -11.48
N SER A 104 2.57 -8.82 -10.21
CA SER A 104 1.54 -8.51 -9.22
C SER A 104 1.54 -7.02 -8.89
N MET A 105 0.37 -6.50 -8.52
CA MET A 105 0.22 -5.12 -8.07
C MET A 105 1.10 -4.84 -6.84
N GLU A 106 1.86 -3.75 -6.90
CA GLU A 106 2.66 -3.23 -5.80
C GLU A 106 1.91 -2.09 -5.10
N PHE A 107 2.08 -2.01 -3.78
CA PHE A 107 1.47 -0.98 -2.95
C PHE A 107 2.54 -0.16 -2.24
N ARG A 108 2.33 1.15 -2.16
CA ARG A 108 3.15 2.09 -1.43
C ARG A 108 2.24 2.97 -0.58
N LEU A 109 2.62 3.17 0.68
CA LEU A 109 1.97 4.14 1.54
C LEU A 109 2.31 5.56 1.03
N PRO A 110 1.32 6.41 0.73
CA PRO A 110 1.58 7.77 0.28
C PRO A 110 2.27 8.57 1.40
N GLU A 111 2.94 9.65 1.01
CA GLU A 111 3.43 10.62 1.97
C GLU A 111 2.25 11.46 2.42
N PHE A 112 1.96 11.38 3.73
CA PHE A 112 0.93 12.21 4.32
C PHE A 112 1.48 13.62 4.52
N PRO A 113 0.77 14.67 4.11
CA PRO A 113 1.19 16.03 4.43
C PRO A 113 1.26 16.14 5.96
N ALA A 114 2.47 16.31 6.51
CA ALA A 114 2.75 16.30 7.95
C ALA A 114 1.91 17.30 8.75
N SER A 115 1.45 18.32 8.05
CA SER A 115 0.42 19.26 8.46
C SER A 115 0.23 20.10 7.22
N VAL A 116 -0.96 20.07 6.62
CA VAL A 116 -1.35 21.20 5.78
C VAL A 116 -1.25 22.39 6.73
N ALA A 117 -0.28 23.27 6.49
CA ALA A 117 -0.34 24.61 7.05
C ALA A 117 -1.72 25.11 6.64
N LEU A 118 -2.64 25.19 7.61
CA LEU A 118 -3.87 25.93 7.41
C LEU A 118 -3.43 27.24 6.75
N PRO A 119 -3.98 27.64 5.59
CA PRO A 119 -3.69 28.95 5.06
C PRO A 119 -3.85 29.91 6.23
N ASP A 120 -2.78 30.64 6.58
CA ASP A 120 -2.77 31.56 7.73
C ASP A 120 -4.13 32.21 7.71
N PRO A 121 -5.01 31.96 8.71
CA PRO A 121 -6.35 32.51 8.70
C PRO A 121 -6.09 33.98 8.52
N GLN A 122 -6.42 34.50 7.32
CA GLN A 122 -6.03 35.83 6.94
C GLN A 122 -6.37 36.68 8.14
N ARG A 123 -5.37 37.37 8.67
CA ARG A 123 -5.57 38.48 9.58
C ARG A 123 -6.59 39.37 8.88
N SER A 124 -7.85 39.13 9.17
CA SER A 124 -8.99 40.03 9.01
C SER A 124 -8.94 41.01 10.17
N ILE A 125 -7.73 41.52 10.37
CA ILE A 125 -7.40 42.75 11.05
C ILE A 125 -6.87 43.52 9.84
N ASP A 126 -7.70 44.11 8.97
CA ASP A 126 -8.64 45.17 9.31
C ASP A 126 -8.24 45.94 10.58
N GLU A 127 -6.96 46.29 10.61
CA GLU A 127 -6.38 47.26 11.52
C GLU A 127 -6.84 48.62 11.01
N GLY A 128 -8.12 48.90 11.30
CA GLY A 128 -8.65 50.18 11.74
C GLY A 128 -7.96 51.45 11.23
N SER A 129 -7.94 51.66 9.91
CA SER A 129 -7.81 53.01 9.36
C SER A 129 -9.21 53.55 9.08
N PHE A 130 -9.99 53.75 10.16
CA PHE A 130 -11.16 54.62 10.14
C PHE A 130 -10.83 55.87 10.93
N PRO A 131 -10.68 57.04 10.28
CA PRO A 131 -10.64 58.31 11.00
C PRO A 131 -12.06 58.59 11.50
N VAL A 132 -12.33 58.29 12.77
CA VAL A 132 -13.55 58.73 13.44
C VAL A 132 -13.33 60.18 13.87
N GLU A 133 -13.69 61.11 13.00
CA GLU A 133 -13.94 62.50 13.38
C GLU A 133 -14.97 63.13 12.44
N ASN A 134 -16.25 63.05 12.80
CA ASN A 134 -17.19 64.19 12.91
C ASN A 134 -18.68 63.77 12.89
N PRO A 135 -19.58 64.61 13.42
CA PRO A 135 -20.74 64.19 14.21
C PRO A 135 -22.08 64.63 13.58
N VAL A 136 -23.15 64.49 14.37
CA VAL A 136 -24.45 65.18 14.27
C VAL A 136 -25.55 64.45 13.47
N ALA A 137 -26.40 63.79 14.26
CA ALA A 137 -27.87 63.78 14.25
C ALA A 137 -28.62 64.15 12.96
N GLN A 138 -29.46 63.21 12.50
CA GLN A 138 -30.88 63.49 12.18
C GLN A 138 -31.76 62.28 12.56
N PRO A 139 -32.92 62.48 13.21
CA PRO A 139 -33.91 61.42 13.40
C PRO A 139 -34.79 61.33 12.14
N VAL A 140 -34.92 60.13 11.57
CA VAL A 140 -35.90 59.89 10.50
C VAL A 140 -36.88 58.84 10.99
N ASP A 141 -38.09 59.32 11.27
CA ASP A 141 -39.28 58.50 11.51
C ASP A 141 -39.53 57.59 10.30
N ASN A 142 -39.49 56.28 10.50
CA ASN A 142 -40.01 55.33 9.52
C ASN A 142 -41.22 54.61 10.14
N PRO A 143 -42.45 54.91 9.68
CA PRO A 143 -43.64 54.34 10.24
C PRO A 143 -43.83 52.88 9.80
N ALA A 144 -44.53 52.16 10.68
CA ALA A 144 -44.97 50.79 10.55
C ALA A 144 -45.58 50.45 9.18
N SER A 145 -45.22 49.27 8.67
CA SER A 145 -46.12 48.53 7.78
C SER A 145 -46.15 47.06 8.18
N SER A 146 -47.27 46.74 8.81
CA SER A 146 -47.81 45.43 9.09
C SER A 146 -48.22 44.70 7.80
N ASP A 147 -47.85 43.42 7.67
CA ASP A 147 -48.82 42.41 7.24
C ASP A 147 -48.35 40.96 7.53
N PRO A 148 -49.16 40.14 8.23
CA PRO A 148 -48.91 38.72 8.42
C PRO A 148 -49.64 37.90 7.35
N LYS A 149 -48.90 37.16 6.51
CA LYS A 149 -49.52 36.21 5.56
C LYS A 149 -49.49 34.77 6.08
N VAL A 150 -50.68 34.40 6.54
CA VAL A 150 -51.17 33.10 6.98
C VAL A 150 -51.44 32.16 5.78
N HIS A 151 -51.28 30.84 6.04
CA HIS A 151 -51.73 29.64 5.30
C HIS A 151 -51.08 29.28 3.95
N GLN A 152 -50.42 28.10 3.88
CA GLN A 152 -51.03 26.87 3.34
C GLN A 152 -50.41 25.59 3.95
N PRO A 153 -51.22 24.58 4.32
CA PRO A 153 -50.78 23.21 4.60
C PRO A 153 -50.76 22.40 3.29
N MET A 154 -49.60 21.83 2.91
CA MET A 154 -49.59 20.82 1.84
C MET A 154 -49.81 19.43 2.44
N GLU A 155 -50.88 18.83 1.95
CA GLU A 155 -51.44 17.55 2.33
C GLU A 155 -50.53 16.35 2.05
N LEU A 156 -50.66 15.36 2.93
CA LEU A 156 -50.24 13.98 2.76
C LEU A 156 -50.79 13.37 1.46
N HIS A 157 -49.90 12.92 0.60
CA HIS A 157 -50.09 11.76 -0.28
C HIS A 157 -48.79 10.93 -0.08
N GLY A 158 -48.77 9.71 0.45
CA GLY A 158 -49.58 8.57 0.09
C GLY A 158 -48.61 7.46 -0.35
N GLY A 159 -48.33 6.52 0.56
CA GLY A 159 -47.94 5.13 0.32
C GLY A 159 -46.83 4.79 -0.68
N ARG A 160 -45.67 4.34 -0.17
CA ARG A 160 -45.03 3.14 -0.72
C ARG A 160 -44.63 2.19 0.41
N SER A 161 -45.21 1.00 0.31
CA SER A 161 -45.04 -0.18 1.14
C SER A 161 -43.56 -0.49 1.34
N ILE A 162 -43.14 -0.56 2.60
CA ILE A 162 -41.89 -1.19 3.00
C ILE A 162 -42.27 -2.63 3.34
N ASP A 163 -42.20 -3.50 2.33
CA ASP A 163 -42.40 -4.92 2.54
C ASP A 163 -41.19 -5.50 3.28
N GLY A 164 -41.38 -5.64 4.59
CA GLY A 164 -41.16 -6.91 5.30
C GLY A 164 -39.79 -7.55 5.18
N TRP A 165 -38.82 -7.10 5.99
CA TRP A 165 -37.82 -8.01 6.53
C TRP A 165 -38.30 -8.53 7.89
N SER A 166 -38.93 -9.70 7.81
CA SER A 166 -39.38 -10.47 8.96
C SER A 166 -38.19 -10.85 9.83
N ILE A 167 -38.23 -10.34 11.06
CA ILE A 167 -37.52 -10.87 12.21
C ILE A 167 -38.17 -12.23 12.56
N ARG A 168 -37.49 -13.34 12.28
CA ARG A 168 -37.57 -14.57 13.10
C ARG A 168 -36.28 -14.58 13.92
N GLY A 169 -36.31 -14.44 15.25
CA GLY A 169 -36.77 -15.50 16.15
C GLY A 169 -35.88 -16.72 15.92
N GLY A 170 -34.71 -16.84 16.55
CA GLY A 170 -34.56 -17.07 17.98
C GLY A 170 -34.56 -18.58 18.23
N ARG A 171 -33.40 -19.16 18.57
CA ARG A 171 -33.26 -20.29 19.50
C ARG A 171 -31.82 -20.42 19.95
N SER A 172 -31.70 -20.48 21.27
CA SER A 172 -30.51 -20.74 22.07
C SER A 172 -30.27 -22.26 22.17
N ILE A 173 -29.16 -22.60 22.83
CA ILE A 173 -28.84 -23.85 23.55
C ILE A 173 -27.92 -24.83 22.79
N ASP A 174 -26.68 -24.88 23.27
CA ASP A 174 -25.85 -26.03 23.65
C ASP A 174 -25.92 -27.34 22.86
N GLY A 175 -24.73 -27.93 22.62
CA GLY A 175 -24.63 -29.39 22.51
C GLY A 175 -23.60 -29.87 21.51
N TRP A 176 -22.46 -30.30 22.04
CA TRP A 176 -21.54 -31.21 21.35
C TRP A 176 -22.28 -32.50 20.97
N THR A 177 -22.24 -32.90 19.69
CA THR A 177 -22.29 -34.32 19.30
C THR A 177 -21.65 -34.53 17.94
N LEU A 178 -20.68 -35.44 17.92
CA LEU A 178 -20.11 -36.11 16.76
C LEU A 178 -21.17 -36.96 16.01
N SER A 179 -20.82 -37.29 14.76
CA SER A 179 -21.31 -38.43 13.92
C SER A 179 -22.23 -38.05 12.74
N PRO A 180 -22.39 -38.93 11.72
CA PRO A 180 -21.36 -39.38 10.77
C PRO A 180 -21.85 -39.31 9.30
N SER A 181 -20.99 -39.67 8.35
CA SER A 181 -21.27 -39.85 6.93
C SER A 181 -22.57 -40.60 6.63
N LYS A 182 -23.37 -40.11 5.67
CA LYS A 182 -24.44 -40.88 5.02
C LYS A 182 -24.39 -40.72 3.51
N GLU A 183 -24.43 -41.89 2.87
CA GLU A 183 -24.44 -42.19 1.45
C GLU A 183 -25.59 -41.50 0.70
N SER A 184 -25.30 -41.15 -0.55
CA SER A 184 -26.28 -40.69 -1.53
C SER A 184 -27.04 -41.90 -2.12
N PRO A 185 -28.37 -41.96 -2.04
CA PRO A 185 -29.13 -43.05 -2.63
C PRO A 185 -29.34 -42.84 -4.13
N SER A 186 -29.08 -43.92 -4.86
CA SER A 186 -29.47 -44.16 -6.25
C SER A 186 -30.98 -43.95 -6.45
N LYS A 187 -31.36 -43.18 -7.49
CA LYS A 187 -32.73 -43.10 -7.99
C LYS A 187 -32.76 -43.62 -9.43
N ASN A 188 -33.20 -44.87 -9.53
CA ASN A 188 -33.78 -45.44 -10.74
C ASN A 188 -35.04 -44.66 -11.13
N ASN A 189 -35.25 -44.45 -12.43
CA ASN A 189 -36.56 -44.11 -12.98
C ASN A 189 -36.88 -45.04 -14.16
N PRO A 190 -38.11 -45.59 -14.24
CA PRO A 190 -38.49 -46.61 -15.22
C PRO A 190 -39.07 -46.04 -16.52
N SER A 191 -38.80 -46.78 -17.60
CA SER A 191 -39.62 -47.08 -18.78
C SER A 191 -40.59 -46.04 -19.37
N THR A 192 -40.32 -45.64 -20.62
CA THR A 192 -41.34 -45.23 -21.61
C THR A 192 -41.19 -46.09 -22.88
N PRO A 193 -42.27 -46.69 -23.44
CA PRO A 193 -42.21 -47.58 -24.60
C PRO A 193 -42.61 -46.94 -25.96
N GLY A 194 -41.98 -47.42 -27.05
CA GLY A 194 -42.39 -47.30 -28.47
C GLY A 194 -42.02 -45.97 -29.16
N VAL A 195 -41.51 -45.86 -30.40
CA VAL A 195 -41.58 -46.64 -31.66
C VAL A 195 -40.39 -46.19 -32.58
N PRO A 196 -40.22 -46.62 -33.85
CA PRO A 196 -39.29 -47.67 -34.30
C PRO A 196 -38.07 -47.20 -35.15
N ALA A 197 -37.13 -48.15 -35.25
CA ALA A 197 -36.11 -48.41 -36.27
C ALA A 197 -35.97 -47.48 -37.49
N VAL A 198 -34.79 -46.86 -37.61
CA VAL A 198 -34.06 -46.79 -38.88
C VAL A 198 -32.69 -47.41 -38.67
N ARG A 199 -32.47 -48.51 -39.38
CA ARG A 199 -31.18 -49.19 -39.53
C ARG A 199 -30.30 -48.38 -40.46
N THR A 200 -29.05 -48.15 -40.06
CA THR A 200 -27.94 -48.17 -41.00
C THR A 200 -26.79 -48.91 -40.33
N ASP A 201 -26.64 -50.14 -40.78
CA ASP A 201 -25.49 -51.00 -40.56
C ASP A 201 -24.23 -50.33 -41.13
N VAL A 202 -23.21 -50.14 -40.28
CA VAL A 202 -21.81 -50.13 -40.71
C VAL A 202 -21.02 -50.94 -39.68
N GLU A 203 -20.82 -52.21 -40.01
CA GLU A 203 -19.78 -53.09 -39.46
C GLU A 203 -18.42 -52.38 -39.61
N GLY A 204 -17.62 -52.26 -38.56
CA GLY A 204 -16.66 -53.32 -38.25
C GLY A 204 -15.30 -52.74 -37.85
N PRO A 205 -14.34 -53.57 -37.38
CA PRO A 205 -13.69 -53.36 -36.09
C PRO A 205 -12.17 -53.13 -36.20
N ARG A 206 -11.54 -52.64 -35.13
CA ARG A 206 -10.22 -53.13 -34.65
C ARG A 206 -9.88 -52.57 -33.27
N LEU A 207 -9.99 -53.47 -32.29
CA LEU A 207 -9.22 -53.45 -31.05
C LEU A 207 -7.73 -53.38 -31.39
N VAL A 208 -7.04 -52.37 -30.87
CA VAL A 208 -5.59 -52.42 -30.68
C VAL A 208 -5.30 -52.01 -29.25
N HIS A 209 -5.00 -53.01 -28.44
CA HIS A 209 -4.28 -52.87 -27.19
C HIS A 209 -3.05 -51.97 -27.39
N ARG A 210 -2.93 -50.92 -26.59
CA ARG A 210 -1.64 -50.25 -26.40
C ARG A 210 -1.35 -50.15 -24.91
N GLU A 211 -0.36 -50.93 -24.49
CA GLU A 211 0.21 -50.97 -23.15
C GLU A 211 0.71 -49.60 -22.67
N PRO A 212 0.78 -49.39 -21.34
CA PRO A 212 1.44 -48.24 -20.74
C PRO A 212 2.96 -48.42 -20.84
N SER A 213 3.61 -47.62 -21.69
CA SER A 213 5.08 -47.59 -21.78
C SER A 213 5.66 -46.73 -20.66
N ALA A 214 6.22 -47.40 -19.66
CA ALA A 214 7.26 -46.84 -18.81
C ALA A 214 8.53 -46.65 -19.65
N GLY A 215 9.08 -45.43 -19.69
CA GLY A 215 10.26 -45.15 -20.49
C GLY A 215 10.91 -43.81 -20.21
N ASN A 216 12.04 -43.89 -19.50
CA ASN A 216 13.22 -43.04 -19.63
C ASN A 216 13.23 -41.63 -19.02
N HIS A 217 13.88 -41.59 -17.85
CA HIS A 217 14.98 -40.67 -17.55
C HIS A 217 15.53 -39.88 -18.76
N ARG A 218 15.34 -38.57 -18.73
CA ARG A 218 16.28 -37.62 -19.32
C ARG A 218 16.71 -36.63 -18.24
N GLN A 219 17.97 -36.74 -17.86
CA GLN A 219 18.67 -35.78 -17.03
C GLN A 219 18.73 -34.40 -17.70
N PRO A 220 18.75 -33.30 -16.95
CA PRO A 220 19.10 -32.00 -17.48
C PRO A 220 20.61 -31.94 -17.79
N ASN A 221 20.94 -31.71 -19.06
CA ASN A 221 22.30 -31.34 -19.48
C ASN A 221 22.68 -29.99 -18.86
N HIS A 222 23.36 -30.00 -17.72
CA HIS A 222 24.14 -28.88 -17.25
C HIS A 222 25.45 -28.81 -18.04
N HIS A 223 25.44 -28.05 -19.14
CA HIS A 223 26.69 -27.56 -19.71
C HIS A 223 27.26 -26.48 -18.77
N GLN A 224 28.23 -26.88 -17.95
CA GLN A 224 29.21 -25.94 -17.40
C GLN A 224 30.08 -25.43 -18.56
N PRO A 225 30.27 -24.11 -18.73
CA PRO A 225 31.40 -23.62 -19.52
C PRO A 225 32.70 -23.78 -18.70
N PRO A 226 33.82 -24.15 -19.35
CA PRO A 226 35.12 -24.21 -18.70
C PRO A 226 35.59 -22.80 -18.30
N LEU A 227 36.07 -22.68 -17.07
CA LEU A 227 36.86 -21.56 -16.57
C LEU A 227 38.13 -21.43 -17.42
N MET A 228 38.12 -20.47 -18.34
CA MET A 228 39.34 -19.98 -18.99
C MET A 228 39.71 -18.65 -18.36
N LEU A 229 40.70 -18.74 -17.46
CA LEU A 229 41.59 -17.66 -17.08
C LEU A 229 42.02 -16.88 -18.33
N ALA A 230 41.62 -15.61 -18.41
CA ALA A 230 42.33 -14.61 -19.18
C ALA A 230 42.24 -13.31 -18.38
N VAL A 231 43.22 -13.13 -17.50
CA VAL A 231 43.51 -11.87 -16.82
C VAL A 231 44.13 -10.96 -17.88
N PRO A 232 43.50 -9.83 -18.27
CA PRO A 232 44.19 -8.83 -19.07
C PRO A 232 45.20 -8.10 -18.18
N GLU A 233 46.47 -8.14 -18.57
CA GLU A 233 47.52 -7.31 -17.99
C GLU A 233 47.20 -5.82 -18.21
N PRO A 234 47.11 -4.99 -17.15
CA PRO A 234 47.10 -3.55 -17.33
C PRO A 234 48.53 -3.08 -17.62
N SER A 235 48.68 -2.65 -18.87
CA SER A 235 49.83 -1.99 -19.46
C SER A 235 50.48 -0.97 -18.52
N ARG A 236 51.78 -1.15 -18.28
CA ARG A 236 52.69 -0.16 -17.70
C ARG A 236 52.96 0.93 -18.73
N ALA A 237 52.42 2.13 -18.51
CA ALA A 237 53.09 3.41 -18.81
C ALA A 237 52.16 4.58 -18.48
N SER A 238 52.40 5.26 -17.35
CA SER A 238 52.55 6.72 -17.38
C SER A 238 53.04 7.22 -16.03
N THR A 239 54.21 7.83 -16.09
CA THR A 239 54.98 8.42 -15.00
C THR A 239 54.36 9.76 -14.60
N ALA A 240 53.86 9.87 -13.37
CA ALA A 240 53.65 11.15 -12.68
C ALA A 240 53.92 10.95 -11.17
N PRO A 241 54.61 11.90 -10.50
CA PRO A 241 55.25 11.65 -9.22
C PRO A 241 54.28 11.66 -8.03
N ALA A 242 54.66 10.84 -7.05
CA ALA A 242 53.95 10.50 -5.83
C ALA A 242 53.62 11.71 -4.93
N GLY A 243 52.33 11.91 -4.67
CA GLY A 243 51.85 12.36 -3.37
C GLY A 243 51.41 11.13 -2.56
N PRO A 244 51.56 11.12 -1.22
CA PRO A 244 51.17 9.98 -0.39
C PRO A 244 49.64 9.92 -0.33
N ILE A 245 49.02 9.21 -1.28
CA ILE A 245 47.61 8.86 -1.18
C ILE A 245 47.55 7.68 -0.22
N ASP A 246 47.24 8.01 1.04
CA ASP A 246 46.88 7.06 2.09
C ASP A 246 45.62 6.31 1.64
N GLN A 247 45.81 5.25 0.85
CA GLN A 247 44.75 4.33 0.41
C GLN A 247 44.43 3.38 1.56
N THR A 248 43.94 3.94 2.66
CA THR A 248 43.28 3.15 3.69
C THR A 248 42.01 2.58 3.05
N PRO A 249 41.77 1.24 3.10
CA PRO A 249 40.56 0.65 2.54
C PRO A 249 39.34 1.40 3.07
N ALA A 250 38.45 1.81 2.17
CA ALA A 250 37.25 2.53 2.53
C ALA A 250 36.44 1.66 3.50
N GLU A 251 36.47 1.99 4.79
CA GLU A 251 35.65 1.28 5.76
C GLU A 251 34.19 1.38 5.34
N PRO A 252 33.46 0.25 5.28
CA PRO A 252 32.04 0.30 4.98
C PRO A 252 31.33 1.12 6.07
N TYR A 253 30.48 2.05 5.64
CA TYR A 253 29.71 2.95 6.50
C TYR A 253 29.03 2.22 7.66
N ASP A 254 28.49 1.03 7.42
CA ASP A 254 27.79 0.23 8.42
C ASP A 254 28.72 -0.20 9.57
N SER A 255 29.96 -0.59 9.28
CA SER A 255 30.95 -0.95 10.30
C SER A 255 31.34 0.25 11.17
N ALA A 256 31.53 1.42 10.54
CA ALA A 256 31.84 2.66 11.27
C ALA A 256 30.66 3.10 12.16
N ARG A 257 29.44 2.95 11.66
CA ARG A 257 28.21 3.24 12.40
C ARG A 257 28.04 2.31 13.60
N ASP A 258 28.19 1.01 13.39
CA ASP A 258 28.05 0.01 14.45
C ASP A 258 29.11 0.21 15.53
N PHE A 259 30.36 0.51 15.14
CA PHE A 259 31.42 0.85 16.09
C PHE A 259 31.07 2.06 16.95
N LEU A 260 30.63 3.18 16.36
CA LEU A 260 30.23 4.37 17.13
C LEU A 260 29.05 4.10 18.07
N ALA A 261 28.13 3.20 17.69
CA ALA A 261 27.01 2.80 18.53
C ALA A 261 27.44 1.97 19.76
N THR A 262 28.62 1.32 19.72
CA THR A 262 29.17 0.59 20.88
C THR A 262 29.89 1.50 21.89
N LEU A 263 30.18 2.75 21.53
CA LEU A 263 30.87 3.69 22.44
C LEU A 263 29.85 4.33 23.40
N PRO A 264 30.04 4.25 24.72
CA PRO A 264 29.15 4.85 25.71
C PRO A 264 29.30 6.38 25.69
N ASP A 265 28.24 7.11 25.31
CA ASP A 265 28.08 8.58 25.22
C ASP A 265 29.15 9.38 24.44
N LEU A 266 30.28 8.77 24.10
CA LEU A 266 31.38 9.39 23.37
C LEU A 266 31.14 9.40 21.86
N GLY A 267 30.25 8.55 21.33
CA GLY A 267 29.96 8.49 19.90
C GLY A 267 29.45 9.81 19.32
N SER A 268 28.62 10.54 20.08
CA SER A 268 28.16 11.88 19.71
C SER A 268 29.30 12.91 19.72
N SER A 269 30.18 12.86 20.73
CA SER A 269 31.33 13.76 20.83
C SER A 269 32.30 13.62 19.65
N TYR A 270 32.53 12.39 19.18
CA TYR A 270 33.38 12.15 18.00
C TYR A 270 32.70 12.58 16.69
N LEU A 271 31.37 12.50 16.59
CA LEU A 271 30.62 13.04 15.45
C LEU A 271 30.68 14.56 15.38
N GLU A 272 30.60 15.24 16.52
CA GLU A 272 30.76 16.69 16.59
C GLU A 272 32.19 17.11 16.22
N ALA A 273 33.21 16.42 16.74
CA ALA A 273 34.60 16.64 16.37
C ALA A 273 34.84 16.40 14.87
N ALA A 274 34.26 15.35 14.30
CA ALA A 274 34.35 15.06 12.87
C ALA A 274 33.66 16.12 12.01
N ARG A 275 32.50 16.65 12.45
CA ARG A 275 31.79 17.75 11.76
C ARG A 275 32.57 19.06 11.83
N ALA A 276 33.24 19.34 12.95
CA ALA A 276 34.08 20.54 13.10
C ALA A 276 35.31 20.53 12.18
N GLN A 277 35.85 19.34 11.85
CA GLN A 277 37.02 19.18 10.99
C GLN A 277 36.69 19.04 9.50
N ALA A 278 35.43 18.73 9.14
CA ALA A 278 35.03 18.48 7.77
C ALA A 278 34.53 19.75 7.05
N PRO A 279 34.77 19.90 5.73
CA PRO A 279 34.20 21.01 4.95
C PRO A 279 32.66 21.04 5.01
N PRO A 280 32.04 22.22 4.91
CA PRO A 280 30.58 22.33 4.82
C PRO A 280 30.07 21.56 3.59
N GLY A 281 28.98 20.81 3.77
CA GLY A 281 28.42 19.94 2.72
C GLY A 281 28.98 18.52 2.66
N THR A 282 29.87 18.14 3.59
CA THR A 282 30.36 16.75 3.69
C THR A 282 29.20 15.78 3.93
N PRO A 283 29.06 14.71 3.12
CA PRO A 283 27.97 13.74 3.27
C PRO A 283 28.07 13.03 4.63
N ILE A 284 26.91 12.71 5.21
CA ILE A 284 26.83 12.12 6.57
C ILE A 284 27.62 10.82 6.69
N ALA A 285 27.71 10.04 5.61
CA ALA A 285 28.49 8.80 5.58
C ALA A 285 29.99 9.06 5.81
N ALA A 286 30.54 10.10 5.18
CA ALA A 286 31.94 10.47 5.39
C ALA A 286 32.20 11.00 6.80
N LEU A 287 31.23 11.71 7.40
CA LEU A 287 31.32 12.17 8.79
C LEU A 287 31.34 10.99 9.79
N VAL A 288 30.50 9.98 9.58
CA VAL A 288 30.47 8.76 10.42
C VAL A 288 31.78 7.99 10.33
N ILE A 289 32.31 7.80 9.12
CA ILE A 289 33.61 7.15 8.92
C ILE A 289 34.74 7.95 9.59
N HIS A 290 34.71 9.29 9.46
CA HIS A 290 35.71 10.15 10.08
C HIS A 290 35.65 10.11 11.63
N ALA A 291 34.45 10.15 12.20
CA ALA A 291 34.25 10.03 13.64
C ALA A 291 34.75 8.68 14.19
N ALA A 292 34.47 7.58 13.48
CA ALA A 292 34.98 6.25 13.86
C ALA A 292 36.53 6.21 13.84
N ARG A 293 37.17 6.87 12.86
CA ARG A 293 38.65 6.99 12.81
C ARG A 293 39.20 7.82 13.98
N LEU A 294 38.55 8.93 14.33
CA LEU A 294 38.95 9.74 15.49
C LEU A 294 38.87 8.94 16.79
N ALA A 295 37.81 8.14 16.96
CA ALA A 295 37.61 7.31 18.14
C ALA A 295 38.61 6.16 18.29
N ARG A 296 39.20 5.67 17.18
CA ARG A 296 40.22 4.60 17.20
C ARG A 296 41.64 5.13 17.39
N ARG A 297 41.86 6.45 17.30
CA ARG A 297 43.19 7.03 17.47
C ARG A 297 43.55 6.96 18.96
N PRO A 298 44.66 6.30 19.35
CA PRO A 298 45.10 6.31 20.74
C PRO A 298 45.41 7.76 21.16
N ALA A 299 44.98 8.13 22.37
CA ALA A 299 45.25 9.43 22.99
C ALA A 299 46.74 9.61 23.31
#